data_AF-A0A1V5APT6-F1
#
_entry.id   AF-A0A1V5APT6-F1
#
_cell.length_a   1.000
_cell.length_b   1.000
_cell.length_c   1.000
_cell.angle_alpha   90.00
_cell.angle_beta   90.00
_cell.angle_gamma   90.00
#
_symmetry.space_group_name_H-M   'P 1'
#
loop_
_entity.id
_entity.type
_entity.pdbx_description
1 polymer ?
#
loop_
_entity_poly.entity_id
_entity_poly.type
_entity_poly.pdbx_seq_one_letter_code
_entity_poly.pdbx_strand_id
1 'polypeptide(L)'
;MIFVIAWITVLLALAFMFTNGFQDASAIAATFIASRSATPRQGIILVAAMGLLGALLGGSAVAFTISGLLSIEPDTQLVFVLLSAVTTATIWNLVTWKFGLPSSSTHSLLGGLIGAGIASPGE
;
A
#
# COMPACT_ATOMS: atom_id res chain seq x y z
N MET A 1 15.47 -11.57 17.50
CA MET A 1 14.02 -11.27 17.55
C MET A 1 13.64 -10.17 16.56
N ILE A 2 14.30 -9.01 16.56
CA ILE A 2 14.00 -7.91 15.62
C ILE A 2 14.07 -8.30 14.14
N PHE A 3 15.06 -9.11 13.73
CA PHE A 3 15.16 -9.59 12.33
C PHE A 3 13.95 -10.42 11.90
N VAL A 4 13.38 -11.22 12.79
CA VAL A 4 12.18 -12.02 12.50
C VAL A 4 10.98 -11.09 12.25
N ILE A 5 10.84 -10.06 13.09
CA ILE A 5 9.79 -9.05 12.95
C ILE A 5 9.97 -8.26 11.65
N ALA A 6 11.19 -7.85 11.32
CA ALA A 6 11.49 -7.17 10.07
C ALA A 6 11.11 -8.02 8.84
N TRP A 7 11.43 -9.32 8.85
CA TRP A 7 11.01 -10.23 7.78
C TRP A 7 9.49 -10.35 7.69
N ILE A 8 8.79 -10.43 8.82
CA ILE A 8 7.32 -10.42 8.84
C ILE A 8 6.78 -9.11 8.26
N THR A 9 7.35 -7.96 8.64
CA THR A 9 6.98 -6.64 8.09
C THR A 9 7.17 -6.60 6.58
N VAL A 10 8.27 -7.12 6.05
CA VAL A 10 8.51 -7.19 4.59
C VAL A 10 7.48 -8.09 3.90
N LEU A 11 7.19 -9.26 4.46
CA LEU A 11 6.17 -10.16 3.91
C LEU A 11 4.79 -9.51 3.90
N LEU A 12 4.42 -8.81 4.97
CA LEU A 12 3.19 -8.03 5.03
C LEU A 12 3.20 -6.85 4.06
N ALA A 13 4.34 -6.19 3.84
CA ALA A 13 4.45 -5.11 2.87
C ALA A 13 4.26 -5.61 1.43
N LEU A 14 4.75 -6.81 1.12
CA LEU A 14 4.46 -7.48 -0.14
C LEU A 14 2.97 -7.84 -0.28
N ALA A 15 2.35 -8.33 0.79
CA ALA A 15 0.91 -8.57 0.82
C ALA A 15 0.12 -7.27 0.60
N PHE A 16 0.46 -6.20 1.31
CA PHE A 16 -0.12 -4.87 1.12
C PHE A 16 0.02 -4.40 -0.33
N MET A 17 1.21 -4.50 -0.91
CA MET A 17 1.49 -4.11 -2.30
C MET A 17 0.62 -4.87 -3.29
N PHE A 18 0.46 -6.19 -3.10
CA PHE A 18 -0.48 -6.98 -3.89
C PHE A 18 -1.92 -6.51 -3.69
N THR A 19 -2.33 -6.23 -2.43
CA THR A 19 -3.69 -5.77 -2.17
C THR A 19 -4.01 -4.41 -2.79
N ASN A 20 -3.05 -3.51 -2.73
CA ASN A 20 -3.14 -2.20 -3.33
C ASN A 20 -3.26 -2.30 -4.86
N GLY A 21 -2.42 -3.14 -5.47
CA GLY A 21 -2.44 -3.38 -6.91
C GLY A 21 -3.78 -3.91 -7.42
N PHE A 22 -4.46 -4.83 -6.71
CA PHE A 22 -5.78 -5.30 -7.14
C PHE A 22 -6.84 -4.19 -7.03
N GLN A 23 -6.79 -3.36 -5.99
CA GLN A 23 -7.80 -2.34 -5.73
C GLN A 23 -7.72 -1.26 -6.81
N ASP A 24 -6.51 -0.81 -7.13
CA ASP A 24 -6.25 0.16 -8.19
C ASP A 24 -6.56 -0.44 -9.58
N ALA A 25 -6.18 -1.70 -9.82
CA ALA A 25 -6.48 -2.36 -11.08
C ALA A 25 -7.98 -2.46 -11.33
N SER A 26 -8.78 -2.73 -10.30
CA SER A 26 -10.24 -2.80 -10.41
C SER A 26 -10.85 -1.43 -10.77
N ALA A 27 -10.38 -0.36 -10.12
CA ALA A 27 -10.87 1.00 -10.36
C ALA A 27 -10.54 1.47 -11.78
N ILE A 28 -9.31 1.23 -12.24
CA ILE A 28 -8.86 1.65 -13.56
C ILE A 28 -9.52 0.79 -14.65
N ALA A 29 -9.52 -0.55 -14.50
CA ALA A 29 -10.09 -1.46 -15.51
C ALA A 29 -11.59 -1.23 -15.74
N ALA A 30 -12.34 -0.80 -14.71
CA ALA A 30 -13.76 -0.49 -14.83
C ALA A 30 -14.04 0.56 -15.93
N THR A 31 -13.17 1.55 -16.10
CA THR A 31 -13.34 2.61 -17.13
C THR A 31 -13.22 2.07 -18.56
N PHE A 32 -12.23 1.22 -18.82
CA PHE A 32 -12.00 0.61 -20.14
C PHE A 32 -13.09 -0.38 -20.52
N ILE A 33 -13.56 -1.16 -19.55
CA ILE A 33 -14.61 -2.17 -19.75
C ILE A 33 -15.97 -1.49 -19.95
N ALA A 34 -16.32 -0.50 -19.12
CA ALA A 34 -17.58 0.23 -19.24
C ALA A 34 -17.69 1.00 -20.57
N SER A 35 -16.58 1.56 -21.05
CA SER A 35 -16.50 2.24 -22.36
C SER A 35 -16.39 1.31 -23.56
N ARG A 36 -16.23 -0.01 -23.33
CA ARG A 36 -15.98 -1.03 -24.37
C ARG A 36 -14.76 -0.74 -25.25
N SER A 37 -13.81 0.03 -24.73
CA SER A 37 -12.58 0.41 -25.45
C SER A 37 -11.52 -0.70 -25.43
N ALA A 38 -11.59 -1.62 -24.46
CA ALA A 38 -10.72 -2.79 -24.39
C ALA A 38 -11.48 -4.00 -23.79
N THR A 39 -11.05 -5.22 -24.16
CA THR A 39 -11.52 -6.43 -23.46
C THR A 39 -10.98 -6.47 -22.03
N PRO A 40 -11.64 -7.16 -21.08
CA PRO A 40 -11.15 -7.26 -19.70
C PRO A 40 -9.70 -7.73 -19.60
N ARG A 41 -9.29 -8.68 -20.45
CA ARG A 41 -7.92 -9.19 -20.49
C ARG A 41 -6.92 -8.13 -20.95
N GLN A 42 -7.23 -7.37 -22.00
CA GLN A 42 -6.38 -6.29 -22.49
C GLN A 42 -6.25 -5.17 -21.46
N GLY A 43 -7.36 -4.80 -20.81
CA GLY A 43 -7.39 -3.79 -19.75
C GLY A 43 -6.48 -4.16 -18.59
N ILE A 44 -6.60 -5.38 -18.06
CA ILE A 44 -5.75 -5.85 -16.94
C ILE A 44 -4.26 -5.87 -17.32
N ILE A 45 -3.92 -6.36 -18.52
CA ILE A 45 -2.51 -6.39 -18.98
C ILE A 45 -1.95 -4.97 -19.08
N LEU A 46 -2.72 -4.04 -19.66
CA LEU A 46 -2.31 -2.64 -19.78
C LEU A 46 -2.10 -2.01 -18.39
N VAL A 47 -3.05 -2.18 -17.48
CA VAL A 47 -2.96 -1.62 -16.13
C VAL A 47 -1.79 -2.21 -15.35
N ALA A 48 -1.55 -3.53 -15.45
CA ALA A 48 -0.41 -4.17 -14.82
C ALA A 48 0.93 -3.65 -15.38
N ALA A 49 1.04 -3.52 -16.71
CA ALA A 49 2.25 -3.01 -17.35
C ALA A 49 2.51 -1.54 -16.98
N MET A 50 1.48 -0.69 -17.04
CA MET A 50 1.60 0.73 -16.67
C MET A 50 1.85 0.91 -15.17
N GLY A 51 1.24 0.10 -14.31
CA GLY A 51 1.48 0.09 -12.88
C GLY A 51 2.92 -0.28 -12.54
N LEU A 52 3.47 -1.30 -13.20
CA LEU A 52 4.88 -1.67 -13.07
C LEU A 52 5.81 -0.54 -13.54
N LEU A 53 5.56 0.04 -14.72
CA LEU A 53 6.36 1.16 -15.21
C LEU A 53 6.27 2.38 -14.29
N GLY A 54 5.10 2.69 -13.77
CA GLY A 54 4.90 3.76 -12.79
C GLY A 54 5.71 3.53 -11.51
N ALA A 55 5.70 2.30 -10.99
CA ALA A 55 6.50 1.93 -9.83
C ALA A 55 8.02 2.03 -10.10
N LEU A 56 8.49 1.61 -11.28
CA LEU A 56 9.91 1.65 -11.65
C LEU A 56 10.41 3.06 -11.93
N LEU A 57 9.61 3.89 -12.61
CA LEU A 57 10.01 5.24 -13.04
C LEU A 57 9.76 6.31 -11.98
N GLY A 58 8.69 6.15 -11.18
CA GLY A 58 8.21 7.17 -10.24
C GLY A 58 8.09 6.72 -8.78
N GLY A 59 8.31 5.43 -8.48
CA GLY A 59 8.13 4.90 -7.12
C GLY A 59 9.08 5.50 -6.08
N SER A 60 10.29 5.90 -6.50
CA SER A 60 11.28 6.53 -5.62
C SER A 60 10.79 7.85 -5.04
N ALA A 61 10.14 8.70 -5.83
CA ALA A 61 9.62 9.99 -5.38
C ALA A 61 8.57 9.85 -4.27
N VAL A 62 7.68 8.85 -4.40
CA VAL A 62 6.66 8.55 -3.38
C VAL A 62 7.33 7.98 -2.13
N ALA A 63 8.30 7.07 -2.29
CA ALA A 63 9.06 6.53 -1.17
C ALA A 63 9.78 7.63 -0.36
N PHE A 64 10.38 8.62 -1.04
CA PHE A 64 11.01 9.78 -0.39
C PHE A 64 10.01 10.66 0.35
N THR A 65 8.79 10.82 -0.18
CA THR A 65 7.76 11.62 0.48
C THR A 65 7.26 10.91 1.74
N ILE A 66 7.03 9.60 1.66
CA ILE A 66 6.62 8.79 2.82
C ILE A 66 7.72 8.71 3.88
N SER A 67 8.99 8.57 3.47
CA SER A 67 10.10 8.60 4.42
C SER A 67 10.27 9.97 5.08
N GLY A 68 10.05 11.07 4.34
CA GLY A 68 10.07 12.42 4.90
C GLY A 68 8.97 12.71 5.92
N LEU A 69 7.81 12.04 5.82
CA LEU A 69 6.74 12.09 6.82
C LEU A 69 7.12 11.39 8.12
N LEU A 70 8.02 10.40 8.06
CA LEU A 70 8.51 9.65 9.20
C LEU A 70 9.77 10.33 9.72
N SER A 71 9.61 11.38 10.53
CA SER A 71 10.71 11.98 11.30
C SER A 71 11.15 11.07 12.47
N ILE A 72 11.25 9.77 12.23
CA ILE A 72 11.60 8.75 13.21
C ILE A 72 13.02 8.30 12.87
N GLU A 73 13.92 8.37 13.85
CA GLU A 73 15.27 7.84 13.68
C GLU A 73 15.20 6.34 13.34
N PRO A 74 16.10 5.84 12.47
CA PRO A 74 16.14 4.43 12.09
C PRO A 74 16.61 3.56 13.26
N ASP A 75 15.72 3.34 14.22
CA ASP A 75 15.86 2.43 15.34
C ASP A 75 14.81 1.30 15.26
N THR A 76 14.96 0.32 16.12
CA THR A 76 14.08 -0.82 16.38
C THR A 76 12.59 -0.43 16.41
N GLN A 77 12.25 0.75 16.96
CA GLN A 77 10.88 1.28 17.03
C GLN A 77 10.26 1.50 15.64
N LEU A 78 11.05 1.92 14.65
CA LEU A 78 10.58 2.13 13.28
C LEU A 78 10.02 0.84 12.67
N VAL A 79 10.64 -0.30 12.96
CA VAL A 79 10.18 -1.60 12.44
C VAL A 79 8.78 -1.94 12.96
N PHE A 80 8.50 -1.62 14.23
CA PHE A 80 7.18 -1.81 14.82
C PHE A 80 6.14 -0.85 14.24
N VAL A 81 6.49 0.43 14.06
CA VAL A 81 5.63 1.43 13.43
C VAL A 81 5.23 1.00 12.01
N LEU A 82 6.22 0.59 11.21
CA LEU A 82 5.98 0.09 9.85
C LEU A 82 5.11 -1.19 9.86
N LEU A 83 5.36 -2.11 10.80
CA LEU A 83 4.54 -3.31 10.94
C LEU A 83 3.08 -2.96 11.22
N SER A 84 2.80 -2.07 12.17
CA SER A 84 1.43 -1.65 12.49
C SER A 84 0.76 -0.94 11.33
N ALA A 85 1.50 -0.08 10.61
CA ALA A 85 0.95 0.65 9.48
C ALA A 85 0.55 -0.27 8.33
N VAL A 86 1.45 -1.17 7.93
CA VAL A 86 1.21 -2.11 6.84
C VAL A 86 0.13 -3.12 7.23
N THR A 87 0.09 -3.57 8.48
CA THR A 87 -0.98 -4.46 8.97
C THR A 87 -2.34 -3.80 8.89
N THR A 88 -2.46 -2.56 9.40
CA THR A 88 -3.71 -1.80 9.37
C THR A 88 -4.17 -1.54 7.94
N ALA A 89 -3.26 -1.11 7.07
CA ALA A 89 -3.56 -0.84 5.67
C ALA A 89 -4.00 -2.10 4.91
N THR A 90 -3.32 -3.23 5.14
CA THR A 90 -3.69 -4.52 4.51
C THR A 90 -5.07 -4.99 4.96
N ILE A 91 -5.34 -4.95 6.27
CA ILE A 91 -6.65 -5.32 6.81
C ILE A 91 -7.74 -4.42 6.22
N TRP A 92 -7.51 -3.10 6.19
CA TRP A 92 -8.48 -2.17 5.64
C TRP A 92 -8.74 -2.41 4.15
N ASN A 93 -7.70 -2.65 3.35
CA ASN A 93 -7.85 -2.99 1.93
C ASN A 93 -8.71 -4.25 1.73
N LEU A 94 -8.49 -5.29 2.52
CA LEU A 94 -9.29 -6.52 2.44
C LEU A 94 -10.75 -6.29 2.88
N VAL A 95 -10.96 -5.47 3.91
CA VAL A 95 -12.30 -5.09 4.37
C VAL A 95 -13.04 -4.32 3.28
N THR A 96 -12.44 -3.27 2.72
CA THR A 96 -13.09 -2.44 1.70
C THR A 96 -13.34 -3.22 0.42
N TRP A 97 -12.41 -4.08 0.04
CA TRP A 97 -12.59 -4.99 -1.08
C TRP A 97 -13.76 -5.94 -0.88
N LYS A 98 -13.87 -6.56 0.31
CA LYS A 98 -14.98 -7.46 0.64
C LYS A 98 -16.35 -6.79 0.51
N PHE A 99 -16.43 -5.49 0.80
CA PHE A 99 -17.66 -4.70 0.68
C PHE A 99 -17.79 -3.95 -0.67
N GLY A 100 -16.85 -4.13 -1.61
CA GLY A 100 -16.85 -3.44 -2.90
C GLY A 100 -16.73 -1.91 -2.80
N LEU A 101 -16.17 -1.41 -1.69
CA LEU A 101 -16.04 0.02 -1.43
C LEU A 101 -14.79 0.57 -2.14
N PRO A 102 -14.89 1.69 -2.87
CA PRO A 102 -13.71 2.41 -3.32
C PRO A 102 -12.99 3.00 -2.10
N SER A 103 -11.72 2.65 -1.92
CA SER A 103 -10.91 3.16 -0.82
C SER A 103 -9.49 3.49 -1.29
N SER A 104 -8.84 4.40 -0.56
CA SER A 104 -7.48 4.84 -0.83
C SER A 104 -6.50 4.11 0.09
N SER A 105 -5.73 3.18 -0.47
CA SER A 105 -4.69 2.44 0.25
C SER A 105 -3.65 3.37 0.90
N THR A 106 -3.36 4.52 0.27
CA THR A 106 -2.43 5.53 0.81
C THR A 106 -2.97 6.15 2.10
N HIS A 107 -4.26 6.48 2.17
CA HIS A 107 -4.87 7.00 3.39
C HIS A 107 -4.89 5.94 4.50
N SER A 108 -5.13 4.68 4.16
CA SER A 108 -5.08 3.58 5.11
C SER A 108 -3.68 3.36 5.67
N LEU A 109 -2.64 3.46 4.82
CA LEU A 109 -1.24 3.39 5.24
C LEU A 109 -0.86 4.57 6.14
N LEU A 110 -1.21 5.80 5.74
CA LEU A 110 -0.94 7.00 6.55
C LEU A 110 -1.67 6.95 7.89
N GLY A 111 -2.94 6.53 7.92
CA GLY A 111 -3.70 6.36 9.15
C GLY A 111 -3.05 5.36 10.10
N GLY A 112 -2.51 4.26 9.56
CA GLY A 112 -1.72 3.29 10.34
C GLY A 112 -0.40 3.86 10.88
N LEU A 113 0.33 4.65 10.07
CA LEU A 113 1.58 5.30 10.51
C LEU A 113 1.32 6.33 11.61
N ILE A 114 0.30 7.18 11.43
CA ILE A 114 -0.08 8.21 12.41
C ILE A 114 -0.54 7.56 13.71
N GLY A 115 -1.42 6.55 13.64
CA GLY A 115 -1.91 5.84 14.82
C GLY A 115 -0.78 5.15 15.60
N ALA A 116 0.17 4.55 14.89
CA ALA A 116 1.35 3.93 15.49
C ALA A 116 2.30 4.95 16.13
N GLY A 117 2.49 6.11 15.49
CA GLY A 117 3.26 7.23 16.05
C GLY A 117 2.66 7.70 17.38
N ILE A 118 1.35 7.97 17.41
CA ILE A 118 0.64 8.42 18.62
C ILE A 118 0.72 7.38 19.76
N ALA A 119 0.67 6.09 19.43
CA ALA A 119 0.68 5.02 20.42
C ALA A 119 2.08 4.67 20.96
N SER A 120 3.14 5.21 20.36
CA SER A 120 4.51 4.87 20.76
C SER A 120 4.93 5.65 22.02
N PRO A 121 5.61 5.04 23.01
CA PRO A 121 6.02 5.73 24.22
C PRO A 121 7.19 6.71 23.94
N GLY A 122 6.84 7.98 23.70
CA GLY A 122 7.77 9.11 23.47
C GLY A 122 8.27 9.16 22.01
N GLU A 123 7.88 10.12 21.17
CA GLU A 123 7.30 11.46 21.38
C GLU A 123 5.86 11.61 20.84
#